data_AF-A0A9E5T4N8-F1
#
_entry.id   AF-A0A9E5T4N8-F1
#
_cell.length_a   1.000
_cell.length_b   1.000
_cell.length_c   1.000
_cell.angle_alpha   90.00
_cell.angle_beta   90.00
_cell.angle_gamma   90.00
#
_symmetry.space_group_name_H-M   'P 1'
#
loop_
_entity.id
_entity.type
_entity.pdbx_description
1 polymer ?
#
loop_
_entity_poly.entity_id
_entity_poly.type
_entity_poly.pdbx_seq_one_letter_code
_entity_poly.pdbx_strand_id
1 'polypeptide(L)'
;MGAADVIPGVSGGTIAFITGIYTDLIDSLRSCDHKAVKCLLQEGIPSAWRHINGTFLLAVFGGILVSIFSLAKLMTYCLETQPILVWALFFGLILSSSLLLLQQVPGWNVRRVLLFVGGAAFVIGVSLIKPTQLPDEWWVVFSAGMIAICAMILPGISGGFLLLMMGLYSTIIGAVSSFNFAILIPLGIGCLIGLLLFSHVLSWLLHHFEAATMAFLTGVLIGSLKIIWPWKQTLETVIDRHGDTVPLVQANILPNHYTVMTGEPSQLVSAILMCLIGICLVGGMAFLASRRQKLN
;
A
#
# COMPACT_ATOMS: atom_id res chain seq x y z
N MET A 1 -8.00 2.60 4.36
CA MET A 1 -6.58 2.21 4.50
C MET A 1 -6.46 0.81 5.09
N GLY A 2 -6.86 0.56 6.34
CA GLY A 2 -6.64 -0.76 6.99
C GLY A 2 -7.17 -1.97 6.22
N ALA A 3 -8.35 -1.89 5.62
CA ALA A 3 -8.90 -2.99 4.80
C ALA A 3 -8.02 -3.32 3.58
N ALA A 4 -7.32 -2.33 3.02
CA ALA A 4 -6.41 -2.52 1.91
C ALA A 4 -5.06 -3.10 2.37
N ASP A 5 -4.57 -2.72 3.55
CA ASP A 5 -3.31 -3.25 4.10
C ASP A 5 -3.37 -4.73 4.47
N VAL A 6 -4.59 -5.29 4.65
CA VAL A 6 -4.77 -6.74 4.82
C VAL A 6 -4.51 -7.50 3.52
N ILE A 7 -4.59 -6.84 2.37
CA ILE A 7 -4.53 -7.48 1.06
C ILE A 7 -3.11 -7.40 0.53
N PRO A 8 -2.47 -8.54 0.23
CA PRO A 8 -1.16 -8.53 -0.42
C PRO A 8 -1.20 -7.70 -1.71
N GLY A 9 -0.19 -6.86 -1.96
CA GLY A 9 -0.10 -6.08 -3.20
C GLY A 9 -1.05 -4.87 -3.31
N VAL A 10 -1.95 -4.63 -2.35
CA VAL A 10 -2.66 -3.35 -2.20
C VAL A 10 -2.11 -2.65 -0.95
N SER A 11 -1.83 -1.35 -1.04
CA SER A 11 -1.30 -0.58 0.10
C SER A 11 -2.30 0.47 0.57
N GLY A 12 -2.39 0.67 1.88
CA GLY A 12 -3.13 1.73 2.52
C GLY A 12 -2.71 3.12 2.04
N GLY A 13 -1.43 3.31 1.70
CA GLY A 13 -0.93 4.52 1.03
C GLY A 13 -1.63 4.78 -0.31
N THR A 14 -1.96 3.73 -1.06
CA THR A 14 -2.77 3.85 -2.28
C THR A 14 -4.15 4.40 -1.95
N ILE A 15 -4.84 3.84 -0.95
CA ILE A 15 -6.17 4.34 -0.55
C ILE A 15 -6.10 5.78 -0.05
N ALA A 16 -5.10 6.14 0.75
CA ALA A 16 -4.91 7.51 1.22
C ALA A 16 -4.74 8.50 0.07
N PHE A 17 -4.00 8.08 -0.96
CA PHE A 17 -3.83 8.84 -2.20
C PHE A 17 -5.14 9.01 -2.96
N ILE A 18 -5.91 7.94 -3.10
CA ILE A 18 -7.21 7.93 -3.80
C ILE A 18 -8.21 8.84 -3.11
N THR A 19 -8.27 8.81 -1.78
CA THR A 19 -9.21 9.62 -1.01
C THR A 19 -8.76 11.07 -0.83
N GLY A 20 -7.61 11.46 -1.37
CA GLY A 20 -7.07 12.82 -1.29
C GLY A 20 -6.55 13.22 0.09
N ILE A 21 -6.38 12.27 1.02
CA ILE A 21 -5.87 12.53 2.38
C ILE A 21 -4.36 12.30 2.49
N TYR A 22 -3.70 12.00 1.38
CA TYR A 22 -2.31 11.56 1.38
C TYR A 22 -1.35 12.64 1.82
N THR A 23 -1.43 13.83 1.23
CA THR A 23 -0.60 14.98 1.62
C THR A 23 -0.78 15.31 3.10
N ASP A 24 -2.04 15.32 3.57
CA ASP A 24 -2.37 15.55 4.98
C ASP A 24 -1.75 14.49 5.89
N LEU A 25 -1.77 13.22 5.47
CA LEU A 25 -1.12 12.13 6.20
C LEU A 25 0.38 12.30 6.25
N ILE A 26 1.04 12.57 5.12
CA ILE A 26 2.50 12.75 5.07
C ILE A 26 2.93 13.95 5.90
N ASP A 27 2.22 15.07 5.81
CA ASP A 27 2.54 16.29 6.55
C ASP A 27 2.27 16.14 8.06
N SER A 28 1.19 15.45 8.44
CA SER A 28 0.91 15.11 9.84
C SER A 28 1.98 14.17 10.41
N LEU A 29 2.42 13.16 9.65
CA LEU A 29 3.51 12.27 10.06
C LEU A 29 4.86 13.00 10.14
N ARG A 30 5.14 13.92 9.22
CA ARG A 30 6.33 14.76 9.25
C ARG A 30 6.34 15.66 10.48
N SER A 31 5.18 16.20 10.88
CA SER A 31 5.08 17.08 12.04
C SER A 31 5.34 16.38 13.38
N CYS A 32 5.47 15.05 13.40
CA CYS A 32 6.04 14.30 14.52
C CYS A 32 7.57 14.47 14.58
N ASP A 33 8.04 15.70 14.79
CA ASP A 33 9.46 16.08 14.82
C ASP A 33 9.93 16.48 16.24
N HIS A 34 11.15 17.00 16.34
CA HIS A 34 11.66 17.52 17.62
C HIS A 34 10.82 18.70 18.15
N LYS A 35 10.12 19.47 17.30
CA LYS A 35 9.24 20.54 17.75
C LYS A 35 7.99 19.98 18.41
N ALA A 36 7.43 18.87 17.92
CA ALA A 36 6.33 18.18 18.61
C ALA A 36 6.72 17.77 20.03
N VAL A 37 7.93 17.21 20.21
CA VAL A 37 8.46 16.84 21.54
C VAL A 37 8.63 18.07 22.42
N LYS A 38 9.21 19.15 21.88
CA LYS A 38 9.35 20.42 22.63
C LYS A 38 8.00 21.00 23.03
N CYS A 39 7.03 20.98 22.11
CA CYS A 39 5.66 21.44 22.32
C CYS A 39 4.97 20.63 23.43
N LEU A 40 5.16 19.31 23.44
CA LEU A 40 4.63 18.42 24.47
C LEU A 40 5.19 18.76 25.86
N LEU A 41 6.50 18.99 25.94
CA LEU A 41 7.20 19.28 27.20
C LEU A 41 6.96 20.69 27.73
N GLN A 42 6.80 21.69 26.85
CA GLN A 42 6.71 23.12 27.23
C GLN A 42 5.28 23.65 27.28
N GLU A 43 4.42 23.21 26.36
CA GLU A 43 3.07 23.76 26.16
C GLU A 43 1.96 22.74 26.46
N GLY A 44 2.33 21.50 26.74
CA GLY A 44 1.43 20.43 27.14
C GLY A 44 0.81 19.63 25.99
N ILE A 45 0.12 18.55 26.35
CA ILE A 45 -0.49 17.57 25.43
C ILE A 45 -1.43 18.25 24.41
N PRO A 46 -2.31 19.20 24.77
CA PRO A 46 -3.23 19.79 23.80
C PRO A 46 -2.52 20.57 22.69
N SER A 47 -1.39 21.22 22.98
CA SER A 47 -0.63 21.97 21.97
C SER A 47 0.08 21.03 21.01
N ALA A 48 0.76 20.00 21.54
CA ALA A 48 1.40 18.96 20.74
C ALA A 48 0.39 18.22 19.85
N TRP A 49 -0.80 17.91 20.39
CA TRP A 49 -1.88 17.26 19.65
C TRP A 49 -2.34 18.07 18.44
N ARG A 50 -2.43 19.40 18.57
CA ARG A 50 -2.77 20.28 17.44
C ARG A 50 -1.63 20.37 16.45
N HIS A 51 -0.39 20.43 16.93
CA HIS A 51 0.79 20.50 16.08
C HIS A 51 0.90 19.30 15.13
N ILE A 52 0.65 18.08 15.64
CA ILE A 52 0.77 16.86 14.85
C ILE A 52 -0.48 16.49 14.05
N ASN A 53 -1.52 17.34 14.08
CA ASN A 53 -2.86 16.99 13.61
C ASN A 53 -3.36 15.65 14.21
N GLY A 54 -3.24 15.52 15.54
CA GLY A 54 -3.43 14.27 16.28
C GLY A 54 -4.83 13.68 16.11
N THR A 55 -5.86 14.51 15.92
CA THR A 55 -7.22 14.02 15.67
C THR A 55 -7.32 13.30 14.33
N PHE A 56 -6.68 13.83 13.28
CA PHE A 56 -6.61 13.18 11.98
C PHE A 56 -5.80 11.88 12.07
N LEU A 57 -4.61 11.91 12.69
CA LEU A 57 -3.80 10.70 12.86
C LEU A 57 -4.53 9.63 13.68
N LEU A 58 -5.20 10.00 14.77
CA LEU A 58 -5.99 9.08 15.57
C LEU A 58 -7.16 8.49 14.78
N ALA A 59 -7.84 9.29 13.95
CA ALA A 59 -8.91 8.80 13.09
C ALA A 59 -8.38 7.80 12.04
N VAL A 60 -7.26 8.11 11.39
CA VAL A 60 -6.63 7.24 10.38
C VAL A 60 -6.10 5.95 11.00
N PHE A 61 -5.23 6.05 12.01
CA PHE A 61 -4.63 4.88 12.66
C PHE A 61 -5.66 4.07 13.46
N GLY A 62 -6.60 4.73 14.14
CA GLY A 62 -7.73 4.07 14.79
C GLY A 62 -8.61 3.32 13.79
N GLY A 63 -8.90 3.94 12.65
CA GLY A 63 -9.62 3.29 11.55
C GLY A 63 -8.86 2.10 10.96
N ILE A 64 -7.53 2.21 10.80
CA ILE A 64 -6.68 1.09 10.37
C ILE A 64 -6.77 -0.07 11.37
N LEU A 65 -6.58 0.19 12.66
CA LEU A 65 -6.65 -0.83 13.71
C LEU A 65 -8.02 -1.51 13.76
N VAL A 66 -9.11 -0.73 13.82
CA VAL A 66 -10.47 -1.26 13.81
C VAL A 66 -10.71 -2.10 12.56
N SER A 67 -10.26 -1.64 11.39
CA SER A 67 -10.42 -2.37 10.13
C SER A 67 -9.61 -3.66 10.09
N ILE A 68 -8.40 -3.70 10.64
CA ILE A 68 -7.61 -4.93 10.72
C ILE A 68 -8.36 -5.96 11.59
N PHE A 69 -8.87 -5.58 12.76
CA PHE A 69 -9.57 -6.54 13.63
C PHE A 69 -10.96 -6.94 13.14
N SER A 70 -11.68 -6.06 12.45
CA SER A 70 -13.05 -6.32 11.98
C SER A 70 -13.11 -6.94 10.58
N LEU A 71 -12.33 -6.44 9.62
CA LEU A 71 -12.40 -6.86 8.22
C LEU A 71 -11.38 -7.93 7.84
N ALA A 72 -10.35 -8.21 8.66
CA ALA A 72 -9.32 -9.17 8.24
C ALA A 72 -9.89 -10.55 7.93
N LYS A 73 -10.74 -11.11 8.80
CA LYS A 73 -11.35 -12.43 8.57
C LYS A 73 -12.21 -12.47 7.31
N LEU A 74 -13.02 -11.43 7.08
CA LEU A 74 -13.84 -11.32 5.89
C LEU A 74 -12.97 -11.26 4.63
N MET A 75 -11.90 -10.45 4.67
CA MET A 75 -11.00 -10.28 3.54
C MET A 75 -10.23 -11.57 3.23
N THR A 76 -9.70 -12.25 4.24
CA THR A 76 -9.06 -13.57 4.10
C THR A 76 -10.03 -14.57 3.46
N TYR A 77 -11.25 -14.66 3.97
CA TYR A 77 -12.28 -15.52 3.40
C TYR A 77 -12.59 -15.19 1.93
N CYS A 78 -12.72 -13.90 1.58
CA CYS A 78 -12.97 -13.48 0.20
C CYS A 78 -11.79 -13.77 -0.73
N LEU A 79 -10.56 -13.64 -0.25
CA LEU A 79 -9.34 -13.94 -1.03
C LEU A 79 -9.16 -15.45 -1.24
N GLU A 80 -9.55 -16.27 -0.28
CA GLU A 80 -9.52 -17.74 -0.42
C GLU A 80 -10.62 -18.26 -1.34
N THR A 81 -11.84 -17.72 -1.21
CA THR A 81 -13.01 -18.23 -1.95
C THR A 81 -13.23 -17.58 -3.30
N GLN A 82 -12.94 -16.29 -3.44
CA GLN A 82 -13.22 -15.49 -4.64
C GLN A 82 -12.07 -14.51 -4.98
N PRO A 83 -10.82 -14.98 -5.13
CA PRO A 83 -9.66 -14.11 -5.36
C PRO A 83 -9.84 -13.23 -6.60
N ILE A 84 -10.33 -13.79 -7.71
CA ILE A 84 -10.51 -13.07 -8.99
C ILE A 84 -11.38 -11.83 -8.80
N LEU A 85 -12.46 -11.93 -8.02
CA LEU A 85 -13.40 -10.83 -7.80
C LEU A 85 -12.79 -9.72 -6.94
N VAL A 86 -12.05 -10.10 -5.89
CA VAL A 86 -11.33 -9.14 -5.04
C VAL A 86 -10.28 -8.40 -5.84
N TRP A 87 -9.42 -9.12 -6.56
CA TRP A 87 -8.41 -8.51 -7.42
C TRP A 87 -9.01 -7.61 -8.49
N ALA A 88 -10.11 -8.02 -9.13
CA ALA A 88 -10.79 -7.20 -10.12
C ALA A 88 -11.36 -5.90 -9.54
N LEU A 89 -11.93 -5.94 -8.32
CA LEU A 89 -12.38 -4.75 -7.61
C LEU A 89 -11.22 -3.77 -7.37
N PHE A 90 -10.10 -4.25 -6.83
CA PHE A 90 -8.91 -3.41 -6.57
C PHE A 90 -8.25 -2.93 -7.86
N PHE A 91 -8.25 -3.73 -8.91
CA PHE A 91 -7.81 -3.33 -10.24
C PHE A 91 -8.63 -2.14 -10.74
N GLY A 92 -9.96 -2.18 -10.61
CA GLY A 92 -10.84 -1.07 -10.96
C GLY A 92 -10.59 0.20 -10.12
N LEU A 93 -10.40 0.04 -8.80
CA LEU A 93 -10.07 1.15 -7.90
C LEU A 93 -8.75 1.83 -8.32
N ILE A 94 -7.68 1.05 -8.52
CA ILE A 94 -6.36 1.57 -8.87
C ILE A 94 -6.35 2.15 -10.28
N LEU A 95 -7.02 1.50 -11.25
CA LEU A 95 -7.12 1.98 -12.62
C LEU A 95 -7.80 3.36 -12.66
N SER A 96 -9.01 3.48 -12.11
CA SER A 96 -9.76 4.74 -12.07
C SER A 96 -8.96 5.86 -11.43
N SER A 97 -8.31 5.55 -10.30
CA SER A 97 -7.50 6.51 -9.57
C SER A 97 -6.28 6.94 -10.36
N SER A 98 -5.56 6.00 -10.97
CA SER A 98 -4.38 6.30 -11.78
C SER A 98 -4.72 7.23 -12.96
N LEU A 99 -5.89 7.05 -13.58
CA LEU A 99 -6.38 7.91 -14.66
C LEU A 99 -6.71 9.33 -14.16
N LEU A 100 -7.37 9.46 -13.00
CA LEU A 100 -7.64 10.76 -12.38
C LEU A 100 -6.35 11.51 -12.04
N LEU A 101 -5.34 10.80 -11.55
CA LEU A 101 -4.06 11.39 -11.15
C LEU A 101 -3.21 11.80 -12.33
N LEU A 102 -3.23 11.00 -13.40
CA LEU A 102 -2.57 11.35 -14.66
C LEU A 102 -3.04 12.70 -15.19
N GLN A 103 -4.32 13.04 -14.97
CA GLN A 103 -4.90 14.34 -15.33
C GLN A 103 -4.49 15.47 -14.37
N GLN A 104 -4.16 15.15 -13.12
CA GLN A 104 -3.73 16.13 -12.11
C GLN A 104 -2.25 16.50 -12.21
N VAL A 105 -1.43 15.70 -12.91
CA VAL A 105 -0.01 16.05 -13.15
C VAL A 105 0.04 17.32 -14.01
N PRO A 106 0.52 18.46 -13.47
CA PRO A 106 0.54 19.69 -14.24
C PRO A 106 1.58 19.59 -15.36
N GLY A 107 1.32 20.22 -16.51
CA GLY A 107 2.26 20.53 -17.60
C GLY A 107 3.21 19.42 -18.07
N TRP A 108 2.71 18.34 -18.66
CA TRP A 108 3.52 17.24 -19.18
C TRP A 108 4.70 17.70 -20.04
N ASN A 109 5.89 17.19 -19.72
CA ASN A 109 7.11 17.39 -20.48
C ASN A 109 7.92 16.08 -20.51
N VAL A 110 8.97 16.02 -21.33
CA VAL A 110 9.79 14.80 -21.48
C VAL A 110 10.33 14.30 -20.13
N ARG A 111 10.77 15.19 -19.24
CA ARG A 111 11.27 14.81 -17.90
C ARG A 111 10.18 14.13 -17.06
N ARG A 112 8.95 14.64 -17.08
CA ARG A 112 7.80 14.07 -16.35
C ARG A 112 7.35 12.74 -16.95
N VAL A 113 7.39 12.60 -18.27
CA VAL A 113 7.15 11.29 -18.94
C VAL A 113 8.20 10.28 -18.51
N LEU A 114 9.49 10.65 -18.48
CA LEU A 114 10.57 9.78 -18.02
C LEU A 114 10.38 9.37 -16.55
N LEU A 115 9.95 10.28 -15.67
CA LEU A 115 9.67 9.96 -14.27
C LEU A 115 8.46 9.03 -14.11
N PHE A 116 7.41 9.25 -14.90
CA PHE A 116 6.24 8.36 -14.94
C PHE A 116 6.63 6.95 -15.37
N VAL A 117 7.37 6.81 -16.48
CA VAL A 117 7.87 5.51 -16.95
C VAL A 117 8.83 4.91 -15.92
N GLY A 118 9.68 5.73 -15.29
CA GLY A 118 10.59 5.32 -14.23
C GLY A 118 9.86 4.75 -13.01
N GLY A 119 8.75 5.37 -12.59
CA GLY A 119 7.91 4.87 -11.50
C GLY A 119 7.26 3.52 -11.82
N ALA A 120 6.72 3.38 -13.04
CA ALA A 120 6.16 2.11 -13.50
C ALA A 120 7.23 1.01 -13.59
N ALA A 121 8.40 1.33 -14.14
CA ALA A 121 9.53 0.41 -14.23
C ALA A 121 10.05 0.02 -12.84
N PHE A 122 10.09 0.97 -11.88
CA PHE A 122 10.51 0.72 -10.51
C PHE A 122 9.64 -0.33 -9.82
N VAL A 123 8.32 -0.15 -9.80
CA VAL A 123 7.42 -1.10 -9.15
C VAL A 123 7.39 -2.46 -9.84
N ILE A 124 7.47 -2.47 -11.18
CA ILE A 124 7.57 -3.72 -11.94
C ILE A 124 8.90 -4.42 -11.62
N GLY A 125 10.01 -3.69 -11.55
CA GLY A 125 11.31 -4.23 -11.17
C GLY A 125 11.29 -4.85 -9.78
N VAL A 126 10.71 -4.15 -8.80
CA VAL A 126 10.49 -4.65 -7.44
C VAL A 126 9.66 -5.94 -7.44
N SER A 127 8.62 -6.02 -8.28
CA SER A 127 7.76 -7.22 -8.39
C SER A 127 8.46 -8.44 -9.01
N LEU A 128 9.60 -8.25 -9.67
CA LEU A 128 10.37 -9.32 -10.33
C LEU A 128 11.52 -9.84 -9.44
N ILE A 129 11.79 -9.18 -8.31
CA ILE A 129 12.80 -9.64 -7.36
C ILE A 129 12.35 -10.98 -6.79
N LYS A 130 13.21 -12.00 -6.89
CA LYS A 130 12.93 -13.30 -6.30
C LYS A 130 13.08 -13.24 -4.79
N PRO A 131 12.19 -13.93 -4.04
CA PRO A 131 12.33 -14.04 -2.60
C PRO A 131 13.71 -14.59 -2.22
N THR A 132 14.39 -13.91 -1.30
CA THR A 132 15.68 -14.34 -0.74
C THR A 132 15.52 -14.48 0.76
N GLN A 133 15.98 -15.59 1.34
CA GLN A 133 15.94 -15.77 2.80
C GLN A 133 17.08 -14.97 3.44
N LEU A 134 16.75 -13.80 4.00
CA LEU A 134 17.70 -13.04 4.81
C LEU A 134 17.78 -13.59 6.24
N PRO A 135 18.93 -13.44 6.93
CA PRO A 135 19.06 -13.78 8.34
C PRO A 135 18.07 -13.01 9.22
N ASP A 136 17.63 -13.60 10.32
CA ASP A 136 16.73 -12.99 11.31
C ASP A 136 17.45 -12.14 12.37
N GLU A 137 18.66 -11.68 12.05
CA GLU A 137 19.45 -10.79 12.88
C GLU A 137 18.74 -9.45 13.15
N TRP A 138 18.92 -8.91 14.36
CA TRP A 138 18.19 -7.70 14.81
C TRP A 138 18.32 -6.50 13.86
N TRP A 139 19.51 -6.30 13.26
CA TRP A 139 19.77 -5.20 12.33
C TRP A 139 19.13 -5.42 10.95
N VAL A 140 18.99 -6.68 10.53
CA VAL A 140 18.27 -7.05 9.29
C VAL A 140 16.79 -6.79 9.49
N VAL A 141 16.23 -7.27 10.61
CA VAL A 141 14.82 -7.06 10.98
C VAL A 141 14.50 -5.57 11.13
N PHE A 142 15.39 -4.80 11.76
CA PHE A 142 15.29 -3.35 11.84
C PHE A 142 15.23 -2.69 10.44
N SER A 143 16.16 -3.03 9.56
CA SER A 143 16.23 -2.48 8.20
C SER A 143 15.02 -2.88 7.36
N ALA A 144 14.56 -4.13 7.51
CA ALA A 144 13.36 -4.64 6.86
C ALA A 144 12.11 -3.87 7.33
N GLY A 145 11.99 -3.56 8.62
CA GLY A 145 10.94 -2.70 9.16
C GLY A 145 10.95 -1.31 8.53
N MET A 146 12.13 -0.68 8.43
CA MET A 146 12.28 0.61 7.74
C MET A 146 11.83 0.55 6.28
N ILE A 147 12.26 -0.47 5.52
CA ILE A 147 11.91 -0.59 4.10
C ILE A 147 10.41 -0.89 3.93
N ALA A 148 9.87 -1.79 4.74
CA ALA A 148 8.48 -2.21 4.67
C ALA A 148 7.51 -1.07 5.00
N ILE A 149 7.80 -0.25 6.01
CA ILE A 149 6.94 0.88 6.36
C ILE A 149 6.99 1.99 5.31
N CYS A 150 8.16 2.27 4.73
CA CYS A 150 8.30 3.23 3.64
C CYS A 150 7.48 2.81 2.42
N ALA A 151 7.54 1.52 2.09
CA ALA A 151 6.72 0.94 1.03
C ALA A 151 5.23 1.00 1.34
N MET A 152 4.81 0.77 2.59
CA MET A 152 3.41 0.86 2.99
C MET A 152 2.85 2.28 2.87
N ILE A 153 3.68 3.32 3.07
CA ILE A 153 3.30 4.70 2.78
C ILE A 153 3.26 4.97 1.27
N LEU A 154 4.17 4.40 0.48
CA LEU A 154 4.22 4.65 -0.95
C LEU A 154 2.98 4.03 -1.65
N PRO A 155 2.21 4.79 -2.44
CA PRO A 155 1.11 4.24 -3.21
C PRO A 155 1.63 3.17 -4.18
N GLY A 156 0.91 2.05 -4.31
CA GLY A 156 1.21 0.98 -5.25
C GLY A 156 2.24 -0.07 -4.80
N ILE A 157 2.84 0.03 -3.61
CA ILE A 157 3.77 -0.99 -3.08
C ILE A 157 3.28 -1.48 -1.71
N SER A 158 3.23 -2.81 -1.51
CA SER A 158 2.84 -3.41 -0.23
C SER A 158 4.06 -3.69 0.65
N GLY A 159 4.05 -3.21 1.90
CA GLY A 159 5.12 -3.48 2.88
C GLY A 159 5.24 -4.97 3.23
N GLY A 160 4.10 -5.66 3.38
CA GLY A 160 4.08 -7.11 3.60
C GLY A 160 4.67 -7.90 2.44
N PHE A 161 4.43 -7.46 1.20
CA PHE A 161 5.05 -8.05 0.01
C PHE A 161 6.57 -7.91 0.05
N LEU A 162 7.10 -6.74 0.42
CA LEU A 162 8.56 -6.56 0.55
C LEU A 162 9.17 -7.44 1.65
N LEU A 163 8.49 -7.61 2.78
CA LEU A 163 8.92 -8.53 3.84
C LEU A 163 8.95 -9.99 3.37
N LEU A 164 8.00 -10.38 2.52
CA LEU A 164 7.97 -11.69 1.88
C LEU A 164 9.16 -11.86 0.91
N MET A 165 9.44 -10.85 0.08
CA MET A 165 10.59 -10.88 -0.84
C MET A 165 11.93 -10.90 -0.10
N MET A 166 12.00 -10.30 1.08
CA MET A 166 13.15 -10.37 1.98
C MET A 166 13.22 -11.68 2.79
N GLY A 167 12.24 -12.58 2.65
CA GLY A 167 12.19 -13.86 3.35
C GLY A 167 11.92 -13.76 4.86
N LEU A 168 11.55 -12.58 5.35
CA LEU A 168 11.34 -12.29 6.78
C LEU A 168 9.87 -12.36 7.19
N TYR A 169 8.95 -12.59 6.24
CA TYR A 169 7.51 -12.62 6.51
C TYR A 169 7.15 -13.67 7.57
N SER A 170 7.59 -14.92 7.40
CA SER A 170 7.34 -16.00 8.37
C SER A 170 7.97 -15.71 9.73
N THR A 171 9.18 -15.17 9.77
CA THR A 171 9.89 -14.74 10.99
C THR A 171 9.09 -13.71 11.78
N ILE A 172 8.65 -12.63 11.12
CA ILE A 172 7.88 -11.55 11.75
C ILE A 172 6.54 -12.06 12.24
N ILE A 173 5.88 -12.84 11.41
CA ILE A 173 4.56 -13.39 11.70
C ILE A 173 4.62 -14.38 12.87
N GLY A 174 5.64 -15.24 12.93
CA GLY A 174 5.93 -16.10 14.08
C GLY A 174 6.20 -15.28 15.33
N ALA A 175 6.99 -14.20 15.22
CA ALA A 175 7.29 -13.30 16.33
C ALA A 175 6.04 -12.61 16.89
N VAL A 176 5.10 -12.21 16.04
CA VAL A 176 3.81 -11.65 16.48
C VAL A 176 3.01 -12.70 17.26
N SER A 177 2.91 -13.92 16.75
CA SER A 177 2.17 -15.01 17.41
C SER A 177 2.77 -15.44 18.74
N SER A 178 4.09 -15.44 18.87
CA SER A 178 4.78 -15.86 20.09
C SER A 178 5.16 -14.69 21.01
N PHE A 179 4.75 -13.46 20.70
CA PHE A 179 5.19 -12.24 21.37
C PHE A 179 6.72 -12.15 21.52
N ASN A 180 7.48 -12.52 20.48
CA ASN A 180 8.93 -12.49 20.49
C ASN A 180 9.44 -11.03 20.37
N PHE A 181 9.60 -10.38 21.52
CA PHE A 181 10.08 -9.00 21.60
C PHE A 181 11.50 -8.79 21.05
N ALA A 182 12.34 -9.83 20.95
CA ALA A 182 13.66 -9.71 20.35
C ALA A 182 13.61 -9.39 18.85
N ILE A 183 12.52 -9.76 18.17
CA ILE A 183 12.26 -9.44 16.76
C ILE A 183 11.31 -8.24 16.66
N LEU A 184 10.26 -8.19 17.48
CA LEU A 184 9.25 -7.13 17.40
C LEU A 184 9.79 -5.74 17.77
N ILE A 185 10.72 -5.65 18.73
CA ILE A 185 11.31 -4.35 19.13
C ILE A 185 12.17 -3.78 18.00
N PRO A 186 13.18 -4.48 17.44
CA PRO A 186 13.95 -3.96 16.30
C PRO A 186 13.06 -3.62 15.10
N LEU A 187 12.08 -4.47 14.78
CA LEU A 187 11.11 -4.21 13.72
C LEU A 187 10.32 -2.92 13.99
N GLY A 188 9.78 -2.75 15.19
CA GLY A 188 8.97 -1.59 15.58
C GLY A 188 9.78 -0.29 15.57
N ILE A 189 11.02 -0.31 16.06
CA ILE A 189 11.92 0.84 16.01
C ILE A 189 12.27 1.17 14.55
N GLY A 190 12.55 0.15 13.73
CA GLY A 190 12.79 0.31 12.30
C GLY A 190 11.60 0.96 11.59
N CYS A 191 10.39 0.47 11.84
CA CYS A 191 9.16 1.06 11.32
C CYS A 191 9.00 2.52 11.77
N LEU A 192 9.25 2.84 13.04
CA LEU A 192 9.10 4.20 13.55
C LEU A 192 10.10 5.17 12.90
N ILE A 193 11.39 4.80 12.88
CA ILE A 193 12.44 5.63 12.29
C ILE A 193 12.25 5.76 10.77
N GLY A 194 11.94 4.65 10.08
CA GLY A 194 11.67 4.63 8.65
C GLY A 194 10.50 5.54 8.27
N LEU A 195 9.38 5.43 8.99
CA LEU A 195 8.18 6.25 8.77
C LEU A 195 8.49 7.74 8.91
N LEU A 196 9.21 8.14 9.97
CA LEU A 196 9.55 9.53 10.23
C LEU A 196 10.54 10.10 9.21
N LEU A 197 11.61 9.38 8.89
CA LEU A 197 12.60 9.85 7.91
C LEU A 197 11.97 9.97 6.52
N PHE A 198 11.19 8.96 6.12
CA PHE A 198 10.58 8.93 4.80
C PHE A 198 9.45 9.95 4.65
N SER A 199 8.64 10.19 5.70
CA SER A 199 7.61 11.23 5.65
C SER A 199 8.22 12.62 5.45
N HIS A 200 9.39 12.91 6.03
CA HIS A 200 10.11 14.16 5.81
C HIS A 200 10.59 14.31 4.36
N VAL A 201 11.24 13.27 3.82
CA VAL A 201 11.72 13.28 2.43
C VAL A 201 10.55 13.42 1.46
N LEU A 202 9.50 12.66 1.66
CA LEU A 202 8.34 12.65 0.77
C LEU A 202 7.54 13.95 0.86
N SER A 203 7.31 14.50 2.05
CA SER A 203 6.72 15.84 2.22
C SER A 203 7.54 16.87 1.46
N TRP A 204 8.87 16.87 1.62
CA TRP A 204 9.74 17.80 0.91
C TRP A 204 9.62 17.67 -0.62
N LEU A 205 9.59 16.44 -1.15
CA LEU A 205 9.39 16.16 -2.57
C LEU A 205 8.01 16.60 -3.09
N LEU A 206 6.95 16.43 -2.30
CA LEU A 206 5.60 16.85 -2.67
C LEU A 206 5.48 18.38 -2.69
N HIS A 207 6.13 19.09 -1.76
CA HIS A 207 6.07 20.57 -1.69
C HIS A 207 7.01 21.28 -2.68
N HIS A 208 8.18 20.71 -3.00
CA HIS A 208 9.17 21.37 -3.88
C HIS A 208 9.19 20.82 -5.31
N PHE A 209 8.80 19.57 -5.50
CA PHE A 209 8.84 18.87 -6.79
C PHE A 209 7.49 18.24 -7.13
N GLU A 210 6.38 18.86 -6.71
CA GLU A 210 5.01 18.32 -6.81
C GLU A 210 4.75 17.60 -8.14
N ALA A 211 4.90 18.30 -9.27
CA ALA A 211 4.63 17.75 -10.60
C ALA A 211 5.47 16.51 -10.94
N ALA A 212 6.74 16.49 -10.52
CA ALA A 212 7.66 15.39 -10.75
C ALA A 212 7.34 14.20 -9.85
N THR A 213 7.05 14.46 -8.58
CA THR A 213 6.65 13.47 -7.58
C THR A 213 5.33 12.83 -7.96
N MET A 214 4.32 13.62 -8.34
CA MET A 214 3.02 13.14 -8.82
C MET A 214 3.16 12.30 -10.08
N ALA A 215 4.00 12.69 -11.04
CA ALA A 215 4.26 11.88 -12.24
C ALA A 215 4.87 10.52 -11.88
N PHE A 216 5.87 10.49 -10.99
CA PHE A 216 6.48 9.25 -10.52
C PHE A 216 5.49 8.34 -9.78
N LEU A 217 4.76 8.89 -8.80
CA LEU A 217 3.76 8.14 -8.02
C LEU A 217 2.62 7.60 -8.89
N THR A 218 2.17 8.37 -9.89
CA THR A 218 1.19 7.90 -10.87
C THR A 218 1.75 6.75 -11.69
N GLY A 219 3.03 6.82 -12.07
CA GLY A 219 3.75 5.71 -12.71
C GLY A 219 3.77 4.44 -11.87
N VAL A 220 4.10 4.57 -10.57
CA VAL A 220 4.07 3.46 -9.60
C VAL A 220 2.66 2.85 -9.50
N LEU A 221 1.62 3.68 -9.44
CA LEU A 221 0.23 3.20 -9.40
C LEU A 221 -0.19 2.46 -10.69
N ILE A 222 0.21 2.96 -11.87
CA ILE A 222 -0.09 2.26 -13.13
C ILE A 222 0.71 0.95 -13.22
N GLY A 223 1.98 0.95 -12.80
CA GLY A 223 2.79 -0.26 -12.78
C GLY A 223 2.25 -1.34 -11.82
N SER A 224 1.63 -0.95 -10.70
CA SER A 224 1.05 -1.89 -9.74
C SER A 224 -0.21 -2.60 -10.26
N LEU A 225 -0.84 -2.10 -11.33
CA LEU A 225 -1.92 -2.82 -12.04
C LEU A 225 -1.48 -4.21 -12.50
N LYS A 226 -0.18 -4.39 -12.83
CA LYS A 226 0.40 -5.69 -13.13
C LYS A 226 0.36 -6.61 -11.90
N ILE A 227 0.64 -6.09 -10.71
CA ILE A 227 0.72 -6.88 -9.47
C ILE A 227 -0.67 -7.37 -9.06
N ILE A 228 -1.71 -6.57 -9.27
CA ILE A 228 -3.09 -6.87 -8.84
C ILE A 228 -3.95 -7.47 -9.97
N TRP A 229 -3.33 -7.91 -11.07
CA TRP A 229 -4.05 -8.51 -12.18
C TRP A 229 -4.90 -9.71 -11.73
N PRO A 230 -6.19 -9.82 -12.10
CA PRO A 230 -7.07 -10.84 -11.50
C PRO A 230 -6.73 -12.29 -11.84
N TRP A 231 -6.17 -12.53 -13.02
CA TRP A 231 -5.92 -13.89 -13.52
C TRP A 231 -4.45 -14.25 -13.42
N LYS A 232 -4.13 -15.07 -12.42
CA LYS A 232 -2.76 -15.49 -12.12
C LYS A 232 -2.66 -17.01 -12.08
N GLN A 233 -1.57 -17.53 -12.63
CA GLN A 233 -1.17 -18.92 -12.45
C GLN A 233 -0.08 -19.00 -11.40
N THR A 234 -0.28 -19.84 -10.39
CA THR A 234 0.75 -20.12 -9.39
C THR A 234 1.81 -21.04 -10.00
N LEU A 235 3.06 -20.56 -10.06
CA LEU A 235 4.21 -21.29 -10.57
C LEU A 235 4.96 -22.02 -9.45
N GLU A 236 5.07 -21.38 -8.29
CA GLU A 236 5.73 -21.94 -7.12
C GLU A 236 4.83 -21.71 -5.90
N THR A 237 4.74 -22.71 -5.02
CA THR A 237 4.01 -22.64 -3.75
C THR A 237 4.98 -22.80 -2.58
N VAL A 238 4.70 -22.12 -1.47
CA VAL A 238 5.35 -22.34 -0.19
C VAL A 238 4.29 -22.76 0.84
N ILE A 239 4.67 -23.53 1.84
CA ILE A 239 3.77 -23.89 2.94
C ILE A 239 3.87 -22.78 3.99
N ASP A 240 2.75 -22.13 4.33
CA ASP A 240 2.66 -21.18 5.43
C ASP A 240 2.73 -21.91 6.80
N ARG A 241 2.95 -21.17 7.88
CA ARG A 241 2.97 -21.63 9.27
C ARG A 241 1.75 -22.44 9.71
N HIS A 242 0.62 -22.29 9.00
CA HIS A 242 -0.62 -23.02 9.26
C HIS A 242 -0.70 -24.37 8.53
N GLY A 243 0.33 -24.71 7.72
CA GLY A 243 0.34 -25.91 6.89
C GLY A 243 -0.31 -25.71 5.51
N ASP A 244 -0.81 -24.50 5.24
CA ASP A 244 -1.51 -24.18 3.99
C ASP A 244 -0.53 -23.85 2.86
N THR A 245 -0.86 -24.30 1.64
CA THR A 245 -0.07 -23.96 0.45
C THR A 245 -0.43 -22.56 -0.03
N VAL A 246 0.52 -21.63 0.04
CA VAL A 246 0.36 -20.25 -0.43
C VAL A 246 1.21 -20.01 -1.68
N PRO A 247 0.72 -19.20 -2.63
CA PRO A 247 1.46 -18.92 -3.86
C PRO A 247 2.70 -18.06 -3.56
N LEU A 248 3.88 -18.54 -3.96
CA LEU A 248 5.16 -17.83 -3.83
C LEU A 248 5.49 -17.04 -5.10
N VAL A 249 5.36 -17.69 -6.26
CA VAL A 249 5.59 -17.07 -7.57
C VAL A 249 4.35 -17.23 -8.41
N GLN A 250 3.87 -16.13 -8.99
CA GLN A 250 2.70 -16.11 -9.86
C GLN A 250 3.01 -15.45 -11.19
N ALA A 251 2.47 -16.01 -12.28
CA ALA A 251 2.50 -15.40 -13.59
C ALA A 251 1.11 -14.89 -13.97
N ASN A 252 1.06 -13.67 -14.52
CA ASN A 252 -0.18 -13.13 -15.07
C ASN A 252 -0.52 -13.86 -16.37
N ILE A 253 -1.76 -14.29 -16.49
CA ILE A 253 -2.28 -14.92 -17.71
C ILE A 253 -3.56 -14.21 -18.16
N LEU A 254 -3.90 -14.38 -19.43
CA LEU A 254 -5.14 -13.84 -19.97
C LEU A 254 -6.36 -14.66 -19.50
N PRO A 255 -7.55 -14.05 -19.36
CA PRO A 255 -8.75 -14.75 -18.92
C PRO A 255 -9.09 -15.97 -19.78
N ASN A 256 -8.83 -15.89 -21.09
CA ASN A 256 -9.09 -16.96 -22.05
C ASN A 256 -8.21 -18.20 -21.80
N HIS A 257 -7.00 -18.00 -21.27
CA HIS A 257 -6.08 -19.09 -20.94
C HIS A 257 -6.20 -19.55 -19.50
N TYR A 258 -6.88 -18.79 -18.63
CA TYR A 258 -7.02 -19.09 -17.22
C TYR A 258 -7.64 -20.47 -16.98
N THR A 259 -8.82 -20.73 -17.55
CA THR A 259 -9.51 -22.01 -17.37
C THR A 259 -8.74 -23.20 -17.92
N VAL A 260 -7.96 -23.00 -18.99
CA VAL A 260 -7.12 -24.06 -19.55
C VAL A 260 -5.91 -24.36 -18.66
N MET A 261 -5.30 -23.34 -18.05
CA MET A 261 -4.08 -23.48 -17.26
C MET A 261 -4.31 -23.88 -15.81
N THR A 262 -5.44 -23.47 -15.20
CA THR A 262 -5.74 -23.70 -13.79
C THR A 262 -6.85 -24.74 -13.56
N GLY A 263 -7.65 -25.05 -14.59
CA GLY A 263 -8.85 -25.87 -14.47
C GLY A 263 -10.07 -25.14 -13.87
N GLU A 264 -9.90 -23.90 -13.40
CA GLU A 264 -10.93 -23.11 -12.73
C GLU A 264 -11.65 -22.14 -13.69
N PRO A 265 -12.94 -21.83 -13.47
CA PRO A 265 -13.65 -20.87 -14.31
C PRO A 265 -12.99 -19.49 -14.19
N SER A 266 -12.80 -18.82 -15.34
CA SER A 266 -12.19 -17.48 -15.37
C SER A 266 -13.06 -16.39 -14.74
N GLN A 267 -14.34 -16.65 -14.49
CA GLN A 267 -15.29 -15.71 -13.89
C GLN A 267 -15.29 -14.34 -14.61
N LEU A 268 -15.11 -14.33 -15.95
CA LEU A 268 -14.83 -13.12 -16.71
C LEU A 268 -15.89 -12.02 -16.51
N VAL A 269 -17.17 -12.37 -16.59
CA VAL A 269 -18.27 -11.40 -16.48
C VAL A 269 -18.33 -10.79 -15.09
N SER A 270 -18.25 -11.60 -14.04
CA SER A 270 -18.28 -11.11 -12.66
C SER A 270 -17.02 -10.29 -12.32
N ALA A 271 -15.86 -10.67 -12.84
CA ALA A 271 -14.63 -9.89 -12.71
C ALA A 271 -14.77 -8.50 -13.36
N ILE A 272 -15.33 -8.41 -14.58
CA ILE A 272 -15.58 -7.13 -15.24
C ILE A 272 -16.56 -6.27 -14.43
N LEU A 273 -17.64 -6.86 -13.91
CA LEU A 273 -18.61 -6.14 -13.06
C LEU A 273 -17.95 -5.60 -11.79
N MET A 274 -17.11 -6.40 -11.11
CA MET A 274 -16.36 -5.94 -9.92
C MET A 274 -15.38 -4.82 -10.25
N CYS A 275 -14.69 -4.92 -11.38
CA CYS A 275 -13.81 -3.85 -11.87
C CYS A 275 -14.59 -2.55 -12.11
N LEU A 276 -15.75 -2.62 -12.77
CA LEU A 276 -16.62 -1.47 -12.97
C LEU A 276 -17.13 -0.88 -11.65
N ILE A 277 -17.48 -1.71 -10.67
CA ILE A 277 -17.84 -1.24 -9.32
C ILE A 277 -16.68 -0.47 -8.70
N GLY A 278 -15.45 -1.00 -8.78
CA GLY A 278 -14.25 -0.31 -8.31
C GLY A 278 -14.07 1.06 -8.98
N ILE A 279 -14.21 1.12 -10.31
CA ILE A 279 -14.12 2.38 -11.06
C ILE A 279 -15.19 3.37 -10.61
N CYS A 280 -16.43 2.92 -10.47
CA CYS A 280 -17.57 3.72 -10.04
C CYS A 280 -17.42 4.24 -8.61
N LEU A 281 -16.87 3.45 -7.68
CA LEU A 281 -16.62 3.88 -6.30
C LEU A 281 -15.66 5.07 -6.27
N VAL A 282 -14.55 5.01 -7.01
CA VAL A 282 -13.59 6.10 -7.11
C VAL A 282 -14.20 7.32 -7.79
N GLY A 283 -14.87 7.12 -8.93
CA GLY A 283 -15.55 8.20 -9.65
C GLY A 283 -16.63 8.89 -8.80
N GLY A 284 -17.40 8.12 -8.04
CA GLY A 284 -18.42 8.62 -7.12
C GLY A 284 -17.82 9.44 -5.96
N MET A 285 -16.74 8.96 -5.35
CA MET A 285 -16.01 9.72 -4.31
C MET A 285 -15.45 11.02 -4.85
N ALA A 286 -14.80 10.99 -6.02
CA ALA A 286 -14.25 12.18 -6.67
C ALA A 286 -15.36 13.20 -7.01
N PHE A 287 -16.50 12.73 -7.51
CA PHE A 287 -17.66 13.58 -7.80
C PHE A 287 -18.23 14.24 -6.53
N LEU A 288 -18.42 13.48 -5.45
CA LEU A 288 -18.90 14.01 -4.18
C LEU A 288 -17.94 15.03 -3.56
N ALA A 289 -16.63 14.77 -3.63
CA ALA A 289 -15.59 15.71 -3.17
C ALA A 289 -15.64 17.03 -3.95
N SER A 290 -15.76 16.96 -5.29
CA SER A 290 -15.87 18.15 -6.14
C SER A 290 -17.12 18.99 -5.87
N ARG A 291 -18.23 18.36 -5.44
CA ARG A 291 -19.45 19.08 -5.03
C ARG A 291 -19.30 19.80 -3.70
N ARG A 292 -18.62 19.19 -2.72
CA ARG A 292 -18.36 19.85 -1.42
C ARG A 292 -17.46 21.07 -1.56
N GLN A 293 -16.44 21.01 -2.42
CA GLN A 293 -15.59 22.17 -2.70
C GLN A 293 -16.31 23.33 -3.40
N LYS A 294 -17.44 23.09 -4.07
CA LYS A 294 -18.27 24.14 -4.67
C LYS A 294 -19.30 24.76 -3.72
N LEU A 295 -19.51 24.15 -2.55
CA LEU A 295 -20.48 24.59 -1.54
C LEU A 295 -19.84 25.40 -0.40
N ASN A 296 -18.51 25.41 -0.33
CA ASN A 296 -17.69 26.22 0.56
C ASN A 296 -16.98 27.32 -0.24
#